data_AF-A0AAD9BPN7-F1
#
_entry.id   AF-A0AAD9BPN7-F1
#
_cell.length_a   1.000
_cell.length_b   1.000
_cell.length_c   1.000
_cell.angle_alpha   90.00
_cell.angle_beta   90.00
_cell.angle_gamma   90.00
#
_symmetry.space_group_name_H-M   'P 1'
#
loop_
_entity.id
_entity.type
_entity.pdbx_description
1 polymer ?
#
loop_
_entity_poly.entity_id
_entity_poly.type
_entity_poly.pdbx_seq_one_letter_code
_entity_poly.pdbx_strand_id
1 'polypeptide(L)'
;MELNSLLILLEAAEYLERRDREAEHGYASVLPYRDDFSSKKTKASPISRKTQNNRRAKLRLYLDQLKKLVPLGPDSTRHTTLSLLKRAKMHIKKLEELDKKALNTKEQLQREHRYLKRRLEQLSVSGSSERIRTDSMGSTISTDSEQDVDIEGIDLQSSSSDTSYTATHSHRLQPHHC
;
A
#
# COMPACT_ATOMS: atom_id res chain seq x y z
N MET A 1 -28.86 69.17 -16.24
CA MET A 1 -28.18 68.32 -17.24
C MET A 1 -27.88 66.96 -16.62
N GLU A 2 -28.88 66.20 -16.18
CA GLU A 2 -28.64 64.91 -15.47
C GLU A 2 -29.35 63.71 -16.10
N LEU A 3 -30.35 63.93 -16.96
CA LEU A 3 -31.08 62.85 -17.63
C LEU A 3 -30.20 62.07 -18.61
N ASN A 4 -29.29 62.75 -19.31
CA ASN A 4 -28.34 62.10 -20.23
C ASN A 4 -27.31 61.27 -19.47
N SER A 5 -26.89 61.71 -18.28
CA SER A 5 -25.97 60.97 -17.42
C SER A 5 -26.64 59.70 -16.91
N LEU A 6 -27.90 59.80 -16.47
CA LEU A 6 -28.69 58.64 -16.03
C LEU A 6 -28.91 57.62 -17.16
N LEU A 7 -29.26 58.06 -18.36
CA LEU A 7 -29.41 57.16 -19.52
C LEU A 7 -28.11 56.43 -19.84
N ILE A 8 -26.98 57.14 -19.84
CA ILE A 8 -25.65 56.56 -20.09
C ILE A 8 -25.28 55.57 -18.99
N LEU A 9 -25.59 55.87 -17.72
CA LEU A 9 -25.32 54.98 -16.60
C LEU A 9 -26.19 53.72 -16.65
N LEU A 10 -27.45 53.86 -17.08
CA LEU A 10 -28.37 52.74 -17.27
C LEU A 10 -27.91 51.84 -18.43
N GLU A 11 -27.51 52.44 -19.55
CA GLU A 11 -26.97 51.75 -20.72
C GLU A 11 -25.64 51.05 -20.40
N ALA A 12 -24.78 51.68 -19.61
CA ALA A 12 -23.53 51.08 -19.13
C ALA A 12 -23.77 49.93 -18.14
N ALA A 13 -24.76 50.05 -17.24
CA ALA A 13 -25.14 48.99 -16.32
C ALA A 13 -25.72 47.78 -17.07
N GLU A 14 -26.56 48.01 -18.09
CA GLU A 14 -27.09 46.95 -18.94
C GLU A 14 -25.99 46.28 -19.78
N TYR A 15 -24.99 47.05 -20.23
CA TYR A 15 -23.82 46.54 -20.94
C TYR A 15 -22.92 45.67 -20.03
N LEU A 16 -22.73 46.05 -18.76
CA LEU A 16 -22.02 45.24 -17.78
C LEU A 16 -22.80 43.96 -17.42
N GLU A 17 -24.12 44.05 -17.25
CA GLU A 17 -24.97 42.87 -16.97
C GLU A 17 -25.00 41.89 -18.16
N ARG A 18 -24.97 42.38 -19.40
CA ARG A 18 -24.78 41.54 -20.61
C ARG A 18 -23.40 40.91 -20.64
N ARG A 19 -22.34 41.67 -20.34
CA ARG A 19 -20.95 41.17 -20.29
C ARG A 19 -20.72 40.12 -19.21
N ASP A 20 -21.31 40.30 -18.04
CA ASP A 20 -21.19 39.35 -16.93
C ASP A 20 -22.00 38.06 -17.21
N ARG A 21 -23.17 38.18 -17.84
CA ARG A 21 -23.99 37.02 -18.30
C ARG A 21 -23.33 36.27 -19.47
N GLU A 22 -22.60 36.96 -20.35
CA GLU A 22 -21.82 36.38 -21.46
C GLU A 22 -20.49 35.75 -21.01
N ALA A 23 -19.88 36.23 -19.93
CA ALA A 23 -18.67 35.66 -19.35
C ALA A 23 -18.91 34.23 -18.79
N GLU A 24 -20.14 33.91 -18.40
CA GLU A 24 -20.54 32.56 -17.94
C GLU A 24 -21.19 31.70 -19.04
N HIS A 25 -21.75 32.31 -20.10
CA HIS A 25 -22.52 31.60 -21.14
C HIS A 25 -22.04 31.89 -22.57
N GLY A 26 -20.73 31.89 -22.81
CA GLY A 26 -20.09 32.11 -24.12
C GLY A 26 -20.37 31.09 -25.23
N TYR A 27 -21.43 30.28 -25.16
CA TYR A 27 -21.80 29.31 -26.22
C TYR A 27 -23.29 29.26 -26.60
N ALA A 28 -24.15 30.14 -26.05
CA ALA A 28 -25.60 29.94 -26.18
C ALA A 28 -26.44 31.23 -26.41
N SER A 29 -25.99 32.17 -27.25
CA SER A 29 -26.91 33.21 -27.77
C SER A 29 -26.83 33.35 -29.29
N VAL A 30 -27.99 33.70 -29.83
CA VAL A 30 -28.50 33.52 -31.19
C VAL A 30 -27.64 34.23 -32.24
N LEU A 31 -26.97 33.45 -33.10
CA LEU A 31 -26.43 33.97 -34.36
C LEU A 31 -27.59 34.26 -35.33
N PRO A 32 -27.59 35.39 -36.06
CA PRO A 32 -28.43 35.51 -37.24
C PRO A 32 -28.01 34.42 -38.21
N TYR A 33 -29.00 33.66 -38.70
CA TYR A 33 -28.82 32.60 -39.69
C TYR A 33 -27.92 33.07 -40.83
N ARG A 34 -26.67 32.60 -40.85
CA ARG A 34 -25.81 32.63 -42.04
C ARG A 34 -25.43 31.20 -42.34
N ASP A 35 -26.09 30.68 -43.35
CA ASP A 35 -25.77 29.44 -44.01
C ASP A 35 -24.34 29.55 -44.55
N ASP A 36 -23.41 28.81 -43.94
CA ASP A 36 -22.09 28.47 -44.50
C ASP A 36 -21.46 27.40 -43.59
N PHE A 37 -21.55 26.14 -44.02
CA PHE A 37 -20.86 25.01 -43.39
C PHE A 37 -19.34 25.20 -43.43
N SER A 38 -18.78 25.91 -42.45
CA SER A 38 -17.34 25.94 -42.19
C SER A 38 -17.09 25.51 -40.75
N SER A 39 -16.80 24.22 -40.60
CA SER A 39 -16.23 23.67 -39.36
C SER A 39 -14.85 24.30 -39.12
N LYS A 40 -14.83 25.52 -38.57
CA LYS A 40 -13.62 26.13 -38.00
C LYS A 40 -13.30 25.37 -36.73
N LYS A 41 -12.66 24.20 -36.90
CA LYS A 41 -11.82 23.59 -35.87
C LYS A 41 -10.86 24.67 -35.43
N THR A 42 -11.04 25.18 -34.20
CA THR A 42 -10.02 25.93 -33.49
C THR A 42 -8.76 25.07 -33.51
N LYS A 43 -7.84 25.39 -34.43
CA LYS A 43 -6.56 24.68 -34.53
C LYS A 43 -5.83 24.94 -33.23
N ALA A 44 -5.86 23.98 -32.31
CA ALA A 44 -5.03 23.99 -31.12
C ALA A 44 -3.61 24.35 -31.54
N SER A 45 -3.13 25.50 -31.05
CA SER A 45 -1.83 26.05 -31.37
C SER A 45 -0.77 24.94 -31.23
N PRO A 46 0.14 24.75 -32.19
CA PRO A 46 1.13 23.65 -32.17
C PRO A 46 1.97 23.61 -30.88
N ILE A 47 2.09 24.73 -30.18
CA ILE A 47 2.69 24.84 -28.84
C ILE A 47 1.88 24.08 -27.78
N SER A 48 0.54 24.22 -27.75
CA SER A 48 -0.35 23.55 -26.79
C SER A 48 -0.35 22.02 -26.98
N ARG A 49 -0.29 21.55 -28.23
CA ARG A 49 -0.19 20.11 -28.53
C ARG A 49 1.16 19.52 -28.08
N LYS A 50 2.27 20.26 -28.22
CA LYS A 50 3.60 19.84 -27.75
C LYS A 50 3.69 19.76 -26.23
N THR A 51 3.09 20.69 -25.49
CA THR A 51 3.09 20.66 -24.01
C THR A 51 2.23 19.51 -23.48
N GLN A 52 1.06 19.26 -24.06
CA GLN A 52 0.21 18.12 -23.70
C GLN A 52 0.88 16.76 -23.97
N ASN A 53 1.57 16.62 -25.11
CA ASN A 53 2.33 15.42 -25.44
C ASN A 53 3.49 15.17 -24.47
N ASN A 54 4.22 16.21 -24.08
CA ASN A 54 5.28 16.13 -23.07
C ASN A 54 4.74 15.69 -21.71
N ARG A 55 3.61 16.24 -21.26
CA ARG A 55 2.95 15.83 -20.01
C ARG A 55 2.56 14.35 -20.04
N ARG A 56 2.02 13.87 -21.17
CA ARG A 56 1.65 12.46 -21.36
C ARG A 56 2.86 11.53 -21.33
N ALA A 57 3.99 11.93 -21.91
CA ALA A 57 5.24 11.16 -21.87
C ALA A 57 5.77 11.04 -20.43
N LYS A 58 5.82 12.15 -19.68
CA LYS A 58 6.23 12.16 -18.27
C LYS A 58 5.33 11.27 -17.41
N LEU A 59 4.02 11.32 -17.61
CA LEU A 59 3.08 10.47 -16.89
C LEU A 59 3.36 8.98 -17.13
N ARG A 60 3.61 8.58 -18.38
CA ARG A 60 3.97 7.18 -18.69
C ARG A 60 5.24 6.75 -17.97
N LEU A 61 6.26 7.60 -17.97
CA LEU A 61 7.51 7.35 -17.26
C LEU A 61 7.27 7.09 -15.76
N TYR A 62 6.50 7.94 -15.08
CA TYR A 62 6.20 7.75 -13.66
C TYR A 62 5.38 6.49 -13.39
N LEU A 63 4.43 6.15 -14.26
CA LEU A 63 3.67 4.90 -14.13
C LEU A 63 4.56 3.68 -14.33
N ASP A 64 5.50 3.72 -15.27
CA ASP A 64 6.44 2.61 -15.49
C ASP A 64 7.44 2.45 -14.34
N GLN A 65 7.87 3.54 -13.71
CA GLN A 65 8.64 3.49 -12.47
C GLN A 65 7.83 2.87 -11.33
N LEU A 66 6.57 3.30 -11.16
CA LEU A 66 5.69 2.78 -10.13
C LEU A 66 5.45 1.26 -10.28
N LYS A 67 5.34 0.75 -11.52
CA LYS A 67 5.20 -0.68 -11.77
C LYS A 67 6.37 -1.52 -11.28
N LYS A 68 7.59 -0.98 -11.24
CA LYS A 68 8.78 -1.69 -10.75
C LYS A 68 8.80 -1.82 -9.23
N LEU A 69 8.18 -0.89 -8.52
CA LEU A 69 8.17 -0.83 -7.05
C LEU A 69 6.98 -1.60 -6.45
N VAL A 70 5.87 -1.68 -7.18
CA VAL A 70 4.67 -2.37 -6.71
C VAL A 70 4.73 -3.84 -7.12
N PRO A 71 4.46 -4.79 -6.21
CA PRO A 71 4.29 -6.19 -6.58
C PRO A 71 3.01 -6.36 -7.40
N LEU A 72 3.17 -6.21 -8.71
CA LEU A 72 2.19 -6.51 -9.73
C LEU A 72 2.43 -7.96 -10.10
N GLY A 73 1.60 -8.87 -9.59
CA GLY A 73 1.71 -10.30 -9.91
C GLY A 73 1.72 -10.58 -11.43
N PRO A 74 1.93 -11.84 -11.83
CA PRO A 74 2.15 -12.24 -13.23
C PRO A 74 1.02 -11.89 -14.21
N ASP A 75 -0.15 -11.43 -13.75
CA ASP A 75 -1.26 -10.89 -14.57
C ASP A 75 -0.97 -9.48 -15.15
N SER A 76 0.28 -9.24 -15.53
CA SER A 76 0.85 -7.97 -16.03
C SER A 76 0.15 -7.44 -17.29
N THR A 77 -0.56 -8.29 -18.02
CA THR A 77 -1.15 -8.00 -19.32
C THR A 77 -2.38 -7.08 -19.28
N ARG A 78 -3.02 -6.85 -18.10
CA ARG A 78 -4.22 -5.98 -17.99
C ARG A 78 -4.21 -5.02 -16.79
N HIS A 79 -3.07 -4.41 -16.49
CA HIS A 79 -3.06 -3.36 -15.45
C HIS A 79 -3.45 -1.99 -16.02
N THR A 80 -4.61 -1.48 -15.59
CA THR A 80 -5.03 -0.09 -15.82
C THR A 80 -4.33 0.84 -14.81
N THR A 81 -4.22 2.13 -15.13
CA THR A 81 -3.65 3.14 -14.21
C THR A 81 -4.33 3.12 -12.84
N LEU A 82 -5.66 2.95 -12.79
CA LEU A 82 -6.40 2.89 -11.53
C LEU A 82 -6.02 1.66 -10.70
N SER A 83 -5.90 0.49 -11.33
CA SER A 83 -5.51 -0.75 -10.63
C SER A 83 -4.12 -0.64 -10.01
N LEU A 84 -3.17 -0.02 -10.73
CA LEU A 84 -1.82 0.24 -10.26
C LEU A 84 -1.81 1.15 -9.03
N LEU A 85 -2.54 2.27 -9.09
CA LEU A 85 -2.61 3.22 -7.97
C LEU A 85 -3.26 2.61 -6.72
N LYS A 86 -4.33 1.81 -6.90
CA LYS A 86 -4.97 1.09 -5.78
C LYS A 86 -3.99 0.10 -5.14
N ARG A 87 -3.28 -0.70 -5.93
CA ARG A 87 -2.28 -1.66 -5.43
C ARG A 87 -1.10 -0.96 -4.77
N ALA A 88 -0.61 0.15 -5.32
CA ALA A 88 0.44 0.96 -4.72
C ALA A 88 0.05 1.44 -3.32
N LYS A 89 -1.16 2.02 -3.18
CA LYS A 89 -1.69 2.46 -1.90
C LYS A 89 -1.78 1.32 -0.88
N MET A 90 -2.24 0.15 -1.33
CA MET A 90 -2.31 -1.05 -0.49
C MET A 90 -0.91 -1.55 -0.10
N HIS A 91 0.06 -1.50 -1.02
CA HIS A 91 1.42 -1.95 -0.78
C HIS A 91 2.13 -1.08 0.27
N ILE A 92 1.97 0.25 0.19
CA ILE A 92 2.49 1.18 1.20
C ILE A 92 1.93 0.81 2.59
N LYS A 93 0.61 0.67 2.71
CA LYS A 93 -0.02 0.25 3.98
C LYS A 93 0.50 -1.08 4.50
N LYS A 94 0.74 -2.04 3.62
CA LYS A 94 1.30 -3.35 3.99
C LYS A 94 2.72 -3.22 4.51
N LEU A 95 3.56 -2.42 3.85
CA LEU A 95 4.93 -2.16 4.30
C LEU A 95 4.95 -1.47 5.67
N GLU A 96 4.11 -0.45 5.86
CA GLU A 96 3.98 0.26 7.15
C GLU A 96 3.60 -0.70 8.30
N GLU A 97 2.67 -1.62 8.06
CA GLU A 97 2.27 -2.62 9.06
C GLU A 97 3.38 -3.65 9.31
N LEU A 98 4.11 -4.07 8.28
CA LEU A 98 5.25 -4.98 8.43
C LEU A 98 6.38 -4.34 9.23
N ASP A 99 6.70 -3.07 8.96
CA ASP A 99 7.72 -2.32 9.69
C ASP A 99 7.33 -2.17 11.16
N LYS A 100 6.05 -1.87 11.44
CA LYS A 100 5.52 -1.82 12.81
C LYS A 100 5.66 -3.15 13.53
N LYS A 101 5.30 -4.27 12.88
CA LYS A 101 5.45 -5.61 13.45
C LYS A 101 6.91 -5.98 13.69
N ALA A 102 7.79 -5.70 12.73
CA ALA A 102 9.22 -5.94 12.86
C ALA A 102 9.82 -5.18 14.04
N LEU A 103 9.40 -3.92 14.26
CA LEU A 103 9.83 -3.13 15.41
C LEU A 103 9.37 -3.77 16.74
N ASN A 104 8.12 -4.23 16.81
CA ASN A 104 7.60 -4.91 18.01
C ASN A 104 8.35 -6.21 18.31
N THR A 105 8.61 -7.03 17.28
CA THR A 105 9.39 -8.27 17.42
C THR A 105 10.81 -7.97 17.87
N LYS A 106 11.46 -6.97 17.27
CA LYS A 106 12.80 -6.52 17.68
C LYS A 106 12.80 -6.10 19.15
N GLU A 107 11.80 -5.34 19.60
CA GLU A 107 11.70 -4.91 20.99
C GLU A 107 11.51 -6.10 21.95
N GLN A 108 10.67 -7.06 21.58
CA GLN A 108 10.45 -8.28 22.35
C GLN A 108 11.75 -9.08 22.50
N LEU A 109 12.45 -9.33 21.40
CA LEU A 109 13.74 -10.03 21.40
C LEU A 109 14.79 -9.27 22.22
N GLN A 110 14.79 -7.94 22.18
CA GLN A 110 15.67 -7.13 23.02
C GLN A 110 15.35 -7.26 24.52
N ARG A 111 14.07 -7.37 24.90
CA ARG A 111 13.69 -7.63 26.30
C ARG A 111 14.16 -9.02 26.74
N GLU A 112 13.96 -10.03 25.91
CA GLU A 112 14.40 -11.41 26.16
C GLU A 112 15.92 -11.49 26.28
N HIS A 113 16.66 -10.89 25.34
CA HIS A 113 18.11 -10.82 25.41
C HIS A 113 18.59 -10.17 26.72
N ARG A 114 17.96 -9.06 27.15
CA ARG A 114 18.27 -8.43 28.45
C ARG A 114 17.94 -9.34 29.63
N TYR A 115 16.83 -10.07 29.58
CA TYR A 115 16.44 -11.02 30.63
C TYR A 115 17.42 -12.19 30.73
N LEU A 116 17.71 -12.85 29.61
CA LEU A 116 18.64 -13.97 29.53
C LEU A 116 20.05 -13.56 29.97
N LYS A 117 20.52 -12.37 29.57
CA LYS A 117 21.81 -11.84 30.02
C LYS A 117 21.89 -11.74 31.55
N ARG A 118 20.87 -11.19 32.21
CA ARG A 118 20.82 -11.12 33.68
C ARG A 118 20.73 -12.50 34.33
N ARG A 119 19.99 -13.44 33.72
CA ARG A 119 19.86 -14.81 34.22
C ARG A 119 21.20 -15.55 34.16
N LEU A 120 21.94 -15.38 33.06
CA LEU A 120 23.30 -15.91 32.92
C LEU A 120 24.25 -15.31 33.95
N GLU A 121 24.17 -14.00 34.19
CA GLU A 121 24.98 -13.34 35.22
C GLU A 121 24.69 -13.91 36.62
N GLN A 122 23.42 -14.06 37.00
CA GLN A 122 23.01 -14.69 38.26
C GLN A 122 23.57 -16.12 38.41
N LEU A 123 23.42 -16.95 37.37
CA LEU A 123 23.93 -18.32 37.38
C LEU A 123 25.45 -18.37 37.40
N SER A 124 26.14 -17.42 36.75
CA SER A 124 27.60 -17.33 36.79
C SER A 124 28.12 -16.92 38.17
N VAL A 125 27.43 -15.99 38.85
CA VAL A 125 27.77 -15.56 40.22
C VAL A 125 27.48 -16.68 41.23
N SER A 126 26.33 -17.35 41.13
CA SER A 126 26.00 -18.50 41.98
C SER A 126 26.91 -19.70 41.72
N GLY A 127 27.26 -19.98 40.46
CA GLY A 127 28.17 -21.07 40.08
C GLY A 127 29.65 -20.77 40.37
N SER A 128 30.05 -19.50 40.44
CA SER A 128 31.41 -19.10 40.87
C SER A 128 31.58 -19.16 42.39
N SER A 129 30.50 -19.04 43.18
CA SER A 129 30.55 -19.22 44.63
C SER A 129 30.72 -20.68 45.05
N GLU A 130 30.32 -21.64 44.21
CA GLU A 130 30.32 -23.07 44.56
C GLU A 130 31.66 -23.77 44.23
N ARG A 131 32.55 -23.13 43.46
CA ARG A 131 33.83 -23.73 43.04
C ARG A 131 35.08 -23.15 43.73
N ILE A 132 34.95 -22.13 44.58
CA ILE A 132 36.08 -21.63 45.40
C ILE A 132 36.07 -22.35 46.75
N ARG A 133 36.34 -23.64 46.73
CA ARG A 133 36.84 -24.42 47.88
C ARG A 133 37.99 -25.27 47.39
N THR A 134 39.14 -24.63 47.27
CA THR A 134 40.42 -25.28 46.97
C THR A 134 40.94 -25.96 48.24
N ASP A 135 40.28 -27.03 48.67
CA ASP A 135 40.83 -28.05 49.58
C ASP A 135 39.84 -29.21 49.77
N SER A 136 39.73 -30.09 48.77
CA SER A 136 39.34 -31.46 49.08
C SER A 136 39.98 -32.43 48.11
N MET A 137 41.03 -33.09 48.61
CA MET A 137 41.52 -34.33 48.05
C MET A 137 40.44 -35.41 48.22
N GLY A 138 40.05 -36.05 47.12
CA GLY A 138 39.56 -37.44 47.13
C GLY A 138 38.09 -37.64 46.76
N SER A 139 37.83 -38.08 45.53
CA SER A 139 37.35 -39.45 45.29
C SER A 139 37.13 -39.75 43.81
N THR A 140 37.46 -40.99 43.47
CA THR A 140 37.39 -41.69 42.19
C THR A 140 36.04 -42.38 42.00
N ILE A 141 35.25 -42.04 40.97
CA ILE A 141 34.21 -42.88 40.33
C ILE A 141 33.82 -42.14 39.03
N SER A 142 33.47 -42.73 37.90
CA SER A 142 33.59 -44.05 37.28
C SER A 142 33.04 -43.83 35.86
N THR A 143 33.66 -44.47 34.89
CA THR A 143 33.16 -44.65 33.52
C THR A 143 31.73 -45.19 33.54
N ASP A 144 30.85 -44.73 32.64
CA ASP A 144 30.03 -45.57 31.74
C ASP A 144 28.90 -44.77 31.07
N SER A 145 28.49 -45.25 29.89
CA SER A 145 27.35 -44.88 29.04
C SER A 145 27.55 -43.74 28.04
N GLU A 146 28.07 -44.16 26.89
CA GLU A 146 27.84 -43.56 25.59
C GLU A 146 26.33 -43.66 25.28
N GLN A 147 25.68 -42.53 25.02
CA GLN A 147 24.35 -42.51 24.43
C GLN A 147 24.41 -41.66 23.17
N ASP A 148 24.47 -42.35 22.04
CA ASP A 148 24.21 -41.81 20.71
C ASP A 148 22.83 -41.13 20.70
N VAL A 149 22.80 -39.82 20.47
CA VAL A 149 21.58 -39.11 20.09
C VAL A 149 21.64 -38.81 18.60
N ASP A 150 20.80 -39.55 17.88
CA ASP A 150 20.56 -39.43 16.45
C ASP A 150 20.07 -38.01 16.13
N ILE A 151 20.82 -37.29 15.30
CA ILE A 151 20.44 -35.96 14.80
C ILE A 151 19.57 -36.21 13.56
N GLU A 152 18.26 -36.41 13.76
CA GLU A 152 17.30 -36.34 12.65
C GLU A 152 16.93 -34.88 12.34
N GLY A 153 17.07 -34.55 11.06
CA GLY A 153 16.94 -33.22 10.50
C GLY A 153 15.57 -32.59 10.70
N ILE A 154 15.57 -31.38 11.27
CA ILE A 154 14.45 -30.45 11.13
C ILE A 154 14.49 -29.81 9.75
N ASP A 155 13.94 -30.52 8.77
CA ASP A 155 13.61 -29.96 7.46
C ASP A 155 12.43 -28.99 7.64
N LEU A 156 12.71 -27.70 7.77
CA LEU A 156 11.70 -26.64 7.81
C LEU A 156 11.17 -26.43 6.38
N GLN A 157 10.34 -27.36 5.93
CA GLN A 157 9.54 -27.19 4.73
C GLN A 157 8.39 -26.23 5.03
N SER A 158 8.63 -24.97 4.68
CA SER A 158 7.58 -23.97 4.50
C SER A 158 6.66 -24.44 3.36
N SER A 159 5.49 -24.97 3.70
CA SER A 159 4.39 -25.07 2.75
C SER A 159 3.06 -24.80 3.46
N SER A 160 2.49 -23.67 3.08
CA SER A 160 1.08 -23.32 3.24
C SER A 160 0.16 -24.49 2.89
N SER A 161 -0.86 -24.75 3.71
CA SER A 161 -2.10 -25.37 3.24
C SER A 161 -3.27 -24.87 4.09
N ASP A 162 -4.24 -24.31 3.38
CA ASP A 162 -5.42 -23.62 3.87
C ASP A 162 -6.33 -24.53 4.71
N THR A 163 -6.82 -24.00 5.82
CA THR A 163 -7.86 -24.63 6.64
C THR A 163 -9.24 -24.32 6.04
N SER A 164 -9.80 -25.24 5.26
CA SER A 164 -11.21 -25.23 4.87
C SER A 164 -12.04 -26.05 5.86
N TYR A 165 -12.74 -25.39 6.78
CA TYR A 165 -13.80 -26.01 7.58
C TYR A 165 -15.18 -25.47 7.13
N THR A 166 -15.94 -26.31 6.44
CA THR A 166 -17.39 -26.14 6.34
C THR A 166 -18.03 -27.51 6.56
N ALA A 167 -18.55 -27.75 7.75
CA ALA A 167 -19.39 -28.89 8.05
C ALA A 167 -20.48 -28.46 9.05
N THR A 168 -21.51 -27.77 8.56
CA THR A 168 -22.77 -27.59 9.29
C THR A 168 -23.75 -28.66 8.83
N HIS A 169 -23.81 -29.68 9.67
CA HIS A 169 -24.88 -30.64 9.92
C HIS A 169 -26.28 -30.16 9.48
N SER A 170 -26.99 -30.96 8.68
CA SER A 170 -28.43 -30.80 8.42
C SER A 170 -29.09 -32.17 8.23
N HIS A 171 -30.10 -32.42 9.06
CA HIS A 171 -30.96 -33.60 9.07
C HIS A 171 -31.70 -33.85 7.74
N ARG A 172 -31.78 -35.10 7.30
CA ARG A 172 -33.00 -35.65 6.67
C ARG A 172 -33.07 -37.17 6.76
N LEU A 173 -34.05 -37.67 7.52
CA LEU A 173 -34.56 -39.03 7.47
C LEU A 173 -35.57 -39.12 6.32
N GLN A 174 -35.49 -40.17 5.47
CA GLN A 174 -36.56 -41.13 5.12
C GLN A 174 -36.29 -41.95 3.83
N PRO A 175 -36.98 -43.10 3.62
CA PRO A 175 -36.33 -44.40 3.44
C PRO A 175 -36.42 -44.99 2.02
N HIS A 176 -35.75 -46.13 1.87
CA HIS A 176 -35.76 -47.00 0.71
C HIS A 176 -37.14 -47.66 0.48
N HIS A 177 -37.58 -47.65 -0.78
CA HIS A 177 -38.58 -48.57 -1.30
C HIS A 177 -37.91 -49.51 -2.31
N CYS A 178 -38.13 -50.83 -2.13
CA CYS A 178 -38.15 -51.78 -3.24
C CYS A 178 -39.43 -51.60 -4.05
#